data_AF-A0A656G9D9-F1
#
_entry.id   AF-A0A656G9D9-F1
#
_cell.length_a   1.000
_cell.length_b   1.000
_cell.length_c   1.000
_cell.angle_alpha   90.00
_cell.angle_beta   90.00
_cell.angle_gamma   90.00
#
_symmetry.space_group_name_H-M   'P 1'
#
loop_
_entity.id
_entity.type
_entity.pdbx_description
1 polymer ?
#
loop_
_entity_poly.entity_id
_entity_poly.type
_entity_poly.pdbx_seq_one_letter_code
_entity_poly.pdbx_strand_id
1 'polypeptide(L)'
;MRIYGHLEVTIAARQAGHRSGNMSDYYTILPAEELLENINTANNIVTESAYKALMGKIKSPNSPGSAIVEGWSQDKQQLIRDQNFISKQFYFINSQETGLDLMVKSETVPLFMTHCICMRNGDCPMKLMEFTRRARTCSLCDGAVWGVDHLPGINVCMRQAQRKSEKLIEKIVQLSSTDLPAAELEPYHSDLTITRYELASYTRLADQLNTFLESENSNPGYISRYRDLAGAKRHAVDMANPRHRIIAEILDSEAYPHLTSVNYTAVVEKIAKSPELLSAEYPQPSYFRLLANQIASILKATNCTFDETFDLISESIRKLGGK
;
A
#
# COMPACT_ATOMS: atom_id res chain seq x y z
N MET A 1 3.75 0.70 -23.94
CA MET A 1 2.94 -0.19 -24.80
C MET A 1 1.56 0.44 -24.91
N ARG A 2 1.17 0.91 -26.10
CA ARG A 2 -0.05 1.71 -26.30
C ARG A 2 -1.26 0.78 -26.50
N ILE A 3 -2.28 0.93 -25.67
CA ILE A 3 -3.49 0.10 -25.69
C ILE A 3 -4.42 0.68 -26.75
N TYR A 4 -4.43 0.09 -27.94
CA TYR A 4 -5.25 0.53 -29.09
C TYR A 4 -6.63 -0.17 -29.15
N GLY A 5 -7.09 -0.80 -28.07
CA GLY A 5 -8.33 -1.60 -28.04
C GLY A 5 -9.64 -0.80 -28.12
N HIS A 6 -9.59 0.46 -28.56
CA HIS A 6 -10.75 1.37 -28.64
C HIS A 6 -10.69 2.32 -29.84
N LEU A 7 -9.80 2.09 -30.81
CA LEU A 7 -9.97 2.80 -32.08
C LEU A 7 -11.19 2.22 -32.78
N GLU A 8 -12.21 3.06 -32.94
CA GLU A 8 -13.21 2.94 -33.99
C GLU A 8 -12.47 2.54 -35.29
N VAL A 9 -12.94 1.52 -36.01
CA VAL A 9 -12.24 0.94 -37.17
C VAL A 9 -11.80 2.02 -38.18
N THR A 10 -12.56 3.12 -38.25
CA THR A 10 -12.28 4.39 -38.94
C THR A 10 -10.94 5.04 -38.58
N ILE A 11 -10.53 5.05 -37.31
CA ILE A 11 -9.27 5.67 -36.87
C ILE A 11 -8.08 4.75 -37.20
N ALA A 12 -8.23 3.42 -37.07
CA ALA A 12 -7.20 2.46 -37.44
C ALA A 12 -7.00 2.43 -38.97
N ALA A 13 -8.10 2.49 -39.74
CA ALA A 13 -8.07 2.63 -41.18
C ALA A 13 -7.44 3.96 -41.63
N ARG A 14 -7.70 5.07 -40.94
CA ARG A 14 -7.03 6.37 -41.19
C ARG A 14 -5.53 6.34 -40.92
N GLN A 15 -5.08 5.52 -39.97
CA GLN A 15 -3.65 5.39 -39.64
C GLN A 15 -2.92 4.40 -40.57
N ALA A 16 -3.62 3.37 -41.09
CA ALA A 16 -3.07 2.41 -42.06
C ALA A 16 -3.18 2.88 -43.53
N GLY A 17 -4.08 3.82 -43.83
CA GLY A 17 -4.30 4.37 -45.17
C GLY A 17 -3.24 5.39 -45.59
N HIS A 18 -2.09 4.90 -46.04
CA HIS A 18 -1.10 5.74 -46.73
C HIS A 18 -1.67 6.27 -48.06
N ARG A 19 -1.76 7.61 -48.17
CA ARG A 19 -1.84 8.47 -49.38
C ARG A 19 -1.86 7.74 -50.74
N SER A 20 -3.00 7.20 -51.17
CA SER A 20 -3.21 6.82 -52.58
C SER A 20 -4.67 7.08 -53.01
N GLY A 21 -4.84 7.49 -54.27
CA GLY A 21 -6.06 8.15 -54.79
C GLY A 21 -7.29 7.26 -55.03
N ASN A 22 -7.23 5.97 -54.69
CA ASN A 22 -8.35 5.04 -54.84
C ASN A 22 -8.62 4.35 -53.50
N MET A 23 -9.45 4.94 -52.65
CA MET A 23 -9.93 4.32 -51.41
C MET A 23 -11.40 3.90 -51.55
N SER A 24 -11.75 2.75 -50.98
CA SER A 24 -13.13 2.30 -50.75
C SER A 24 -13.32 2.01 -49.27
N ASP A 25 -14.44 2.44 -48.69
CA ASP A 25 -14.76 2.22 -47.28
C ASP A 25 -15.40 0.83 -47.07
N TYR A 26 -14.99 0.14 -46.01
CA TYR A 26 -15.68 -1.05 -45.50
C TYR A 26 -16.50 -0.65 -44.27
N TYR A 27 -17.81 -0.92 -44.32
CA TYR A 27 -18.73 -0.68 -43.21
C TYR A 27 -18.97 -2.01 -42.49
N THR A 28 -18.53 -2.10 -41.25
CA THR A 28 -18.77 -3.26 -40.38
C THR A 28 -19.57 -2.83 -39.17
N ILE A 29 -20.64 -3.57 -38.87
CA ILE A 29 -21.33 -3.49 -37.57
C ILE A 29 -20.79 -4.66 -36.76
N LEU A 30 -20.01 -4.37 -35.71
CA LEU A 30 -19.57 -5.40 -34.78
C LEU A 30 -20.80 -5.94 -34.02
N PRO A 31 -21.03 -7.27 -34.03
CA PRO A 31 -22.07 -7.87 -33.21
C PRO A 31 -21.89 -7.50 -31.74
N ALA A 32 -23.00 -7.30 -31.02
CA ALA A 32 -22.97 -6.88 -29.61
C ALA A 32 -22.17 -7.85 -28.71
N GLU A 33 -22.16 -9.13 -29.06
CA GLU A 33 -21.42 -10.19 -28.36
C GLU A 33 -19.91 -9.99 -28.46
N GLU A 34 -19.41 -9.66 -29.66
CA GLU A 34 -17.98 -9.43 -29.94
C GLU A 34 -17.51 -8.11 -29.29
N LEU A 35 -18.38 -7.11 -29.21
CA LEU A 35 -18.12 -5.87 -28.47
C LEU A 35 -17.97 -6.14 -26.96
N LEU A 36 -18.87 -6.95 -26.38
CA LEU A 36 -18.82 -7.32 -24.96
C LEU A 36 -17.56 -8.14 -24.62
N GLU A 37 -17.15 -9.05 -25.50
CA GLU A 37 -15.93 -9.85 -25.31
C GLU A 37 -14.67 -8.98 -25.33
N ASN A 38 -14.61 -8.00 -26.22
CA ASN A 38 -13.51 -7.04 -26.29
C ASN A 38 -13.46 -6.13 -25.06
N ILE A 39 -14.63 -5.67 -24.57
CA ILE A 39 -14.73 -4.91 -23.31
C ILE A 39 -14.23 -5.75 -22.13
N ASN A 40 -14.65 -7.02 -22.05
CA ASN A 40 -14.21 -7.93 -20.99
C ASN A 40 -12.71 -8.18 -21.04
N THR A 41 -12.14 -8.36 -22.23
CA THR A 41 -10.70 -8.55 -22.42
C THR A 41 -9.91 -7.31 -21.99
N ALA A 42 -10.37 -6.11 -22.36
CA ALA A 42 -9.76 -4.86 -21.94
C ALA A 42 -9.85 -4.67 -20.41
N ASN A 43 -11.00 -4.97 -19.80
CA ASN A 43 -11.19 -4.93 -18.35
C ASN A 43 -10.28 -5.94 -17.63
N ASN A 44 -10.11 -7.14 -18.19
CA ASN A 44 -9.20 -8.15 -17.65
C ASN A 44 -7.74 -7.69 -17.73
N ILE A 45 -7.31 -7.08 -18.84
CA ILE A 45 -5.96 -6.53 -18.99
C ILE A 45 -5.72 -5.38 -18.01
N VAL A 46 -6.70 -4.49 -17.80
CA VAL A 46 -6.59 -3.40 -16.82
C VAL A 46 -6.56 -3.94 -15.40
N THR A 47 -7.42 -4.91 -15.08
CA THR A 47 -7.43 -5.59 -13.78
C THR A 47 -6.12 -6.31 -13.51
N GLU A 48 -5.59 -7.04 -14.49
CA GLU A 48 -4.33 -7.77 -14.39
C GLU A 48 -3.15 -6.80 -14.33
N SER A 49 -3.18 -5.68 -15.04
CA SER A 49 -2.17 -4.62 -14.95
C SER A 49 -2.23 -3.90 -13.60
N ALA A 50 -3.41 -3.65 -13.06
CA ALA A 50 -3.58 -3.06 -11.73
C ALA A 50 -3.12 -4.03 -10.65
N TYR A 51 -3.45 -5.32 -10.79
CA TYR A 51 -2.96 -6.40 -9.93
C TYR A 51 -1.43 -6.51 -10.03
N LYS A 52 -0.84 -6.57 -11.23
CA LYS A 52 0.61 -6.56 -11.44
C LYS A 52 1.30 -5.31 -10.88
N ALA A 53 0.65 -4.14 -10.94
CA ALA A 53 1.17 -2.90 -10.36
C ALA A 53 1.10 -2.91 -8.81
N LEU A 54 0.05 -3.50 -8.24
CA LEU A 54 -0.05 -3.77 -6.80
C LEU A 54 0.98 -4.83 -6.34
N MET A 55 1.31 -5.76 -7.22
CA MET A 55 2.25 -6.87 -7.00
C MET A 55 3.69 -6.57 -7.44
N GLY A 56 4.01 -5.32 -7.79
CA GLY A 56 5.39 -4.92 -8.09
C GLY A 56 6.28 -5.26 -6.91
N LYS A 57 7.20 -6.23 -7.08
CA LYS A 57 8.00 -6.79 -5.98
C LYS A 57 9.07 -5.79 -5.53
N ILE A 58 8.68 -4.87 -4.64
CA ILE A 58 9.63 -4.15 -3.81
C ILE A 58 10.40 -5.18 -3.00
N LYS A 59 11.73 -5.10 -3.00
CA LYS A 59 12.57 -6.03 -2.24
C LYS A 59 12.24 -5.90 -0.75
N SER A 60 12.16 -7.02 -0.05
CA SER A 60 11.95 -6.98 1.40
C SER A 60 13.21 -6.40 2.07
N PRO A 61 13.08 -5.50 3.06
CA PRO A 61 14.20 -4.88 3.76
C PRO A 61 15.23 -5.86 4.34
N ASN A 62 14.81 -7.07 4.69
CA ASN A 62 15.67 -8.13 5.23
C ASN A 62 16.30 -9.06 4.17
N SER A 63 16.02 -8.84 2.88
CA SER A 63 16.59 -9.67 1.82
C SER A 63 18.04 -9.26 1.53
N PRO A 64 18.95 -10.20 1.19
CA PRO A 64 20.37 -9.89 0.97
C PRO A 64 20.66 -8.83 -0.09
N GLY A 65 19.77 -8.70 -1.08
CA GLY A 65 19.89 -7.69 -2.15
C GLY A 65 19.04 -6.44 -1.91
N SER A 66 18.50 -6.24 -0.71
CA SER A 66 17.79 -5.00 -0.37
C SER A 66 18.77 -3.84 -0.24
N ALA A 67 18.29 -2.64 -0.51
CA ALA A 67 19.08 -1.43 -0.33
C ALA A 67 19.60 -1.28 1.11
N ILE A 68 18.85 -1.76 2.10
CA ILE A 68 19.24 -1.73 3.51
C ILE A 68 20.40 -2.68 3.81
N VAL A 69 20.33 -3.92 3.36
CA VAL A 69 21.38 -4.92 3.63
C VAL A 69 22.65 -4.58 2.86
N GLU A 70 22.51 -4.19 1.59
CA GLU A 70 23.63 -3.74 0.75
C GLU A 70 24.27 -2.47 1.33
N GLY A 71 23.47 -1.45 1.65
CA GLY A 71 23.96 -0.18 2.20
C GLY A 71 24.63 -0.33 3.57
N TRP A 72 24.21 -1.31 4.39
CA TRP A 72 24.87 -1.59 5.66
C TRP A 72 26.32 -2.02 5.46
N SER A 73 26.55 -2.89 4.47
CA SER A 73 27.87 -3.44 4.17
C SER A 73 28.78 -2.49 3.41
N GLN A 74 28.21 -1.60 2.59
CA GLN A 74 28.96 -0.72 1.69
C GLN A 74 29.23 0.65 2.29
N ASP A 75 28.19 1.33 2.80
CA ASP A 75 28.30 2.67 3.38
C ASP A 75 27.16 2.92 4.38
N LYS A 76 27.39 2.50 5.63
CA LYS A 76 26.43 2.66 6.72
C LYS A 76 26.02 4.12 6.94
N GLN A 77 26.91 5.08 6.73
CA GLN A 77 26.61 6.50 6.96
C GLN A 77 25.71 7.07 5.88
N GLN A 78 25.96 6.71 4.61
CA GLN A 78 25.06 7.05 3.53
C GLN A 78 23.72 6.33 3.66
N LEU A 79 23.71 5.06 4.07
CA LEU A 79 22.48 4.34 4.36
C LEU A 79 21.63 5.05 5.41
N ILE A 80 22.22 5.51 6.52
CA ILE A 80 21.49 6.22 7.58
C ILE A 80 20.80 7.48 7.03
N ARG A 81 21.50 8.25 6.21
CA ARG A 81 20.96 9.45 5.54
C ARG A 81 19.89 9.09 4.53
N ASP A 82 20.19 8.15 3.64
CA ASP A 82 19.29 7.72 2.59
C ASP A 82 18.03 7.11 3.20
N GLN A 83 18.10 6.40 4.32
CA GLN A 83 16.93 5.75 4.93
C GLN A 83 16.08 6.64 5.83
N ASN A 84 16.59 7.82 6.21
CA ASN A 84 16.02 8.66 7.25
C ASN A 84 15.65 7.81 8.49
N PHE A 85 16.62 7.03 8.97
CA PHE A 85 16.38 6.11 10.08
C PHE A 85 15.94 6.85 11.34
N ILE A 86 14.91 6.32 11.98
CA ILE A 86 14.37 6.80 13.25
C ILE A 86 14.41 5.68 14.29
N SER A 87 14.57 6.07 15.55
CA SER A 87 14.35 5.23 16.72
C SER A 87 13.48 5.98 17.73
N LYS A 88 12.77 5.24 18.59
CA LYS A 88 11.90 5.83 19.60
C LYS A 88 12.22 5.26 20.97
N GLN A 89 12.13 6.12 21.97
CA GLN A 89 12.08 5.69 23.36
C GLN A 89 10.62 5.60 23.77
N PHE A 90 10.23 4.45 24.28
CA PHE A 90 8.93 4.29 24.91
C PHE A 90 9.04 4.71 26.37
N TYR A 91 8.11 5.53 26.87
CA TYR A 91 8.23 6.18 28.18
C TYR A 91 8.48 5.18 29.35
N PHE A 92 7.91 3.99 29.28
CA PHE A 92 8.10 2.94 30.30
C PHE A 92 9.44 2.20 30.20
N ILE A 93 10.23 2.46 29.15
CA ILE A 93 11.53 1.85 28.91
C ILE A 93 12.56 2.97 28.85
N ASN A 94 13.17 3.24 30.00
CA ASN A 94 14.24 4.22 30.11
C ASN A 94 15.57 3.58 29.75
N SER A 95 15.91 3.60 28.46
CA SER A 95 17.23 3.23 27.95
C SER A 95 18.13 4.45 27.80
N GLN A 96 19.40 4.30 28.20
CA GLN A 96 20.41 5.33 27.97
C GLN A 96 20.78 5.50 26.50
N GLU A 97 20.54 4.48 25.67
CA GLU A 97 20.89 4.46 24.25
C GLU A 97 19.69 4.00 23.41
N THR A 98 19.45 4.71 22.32
CA THR A 98 18.44 4.35 21.33
C THR A 98 19.01 3.41 20.26
N GLY A 99 18.13 2.79 19.48
CA GLY A 99 18.52 1.95 18.35
C GLY A 99 19.40 2.72 17.36
N LEU A 100 19.14 4.01 17.13
CA LEU A 100 19.98 4.81 16.25
C LEU A 100 21.37 5.05 16.85
N ASP A 101 21.47 5.28 18.16
CA ASP A 101 22.77 5.41 18.84
C ASP A 101 23.58 4.11 18.72
N LEU A 102 22.92 2.97 18.94
CA LEU A 102 23.51 1.64 18.76
C LEU A 102 23.92 1.40 17.31
N MET A 103 23.10 1.83 16.35
CA MET A 103 23.38 1.70 14.92
C MET A 103 24.65 2.46 14.52
N VAL A 104 24.83 3.69 15.02
CA VAL A 104 26.01 4.51 14.73
C VAL A 104 27.25 3.86 15.32
N LYS A 105 27.20 3.42 16.58
CA LYS A 105 28.35 2.88 17.32
C LYS A 105 28.75 1.45 16.94
N SER A 106 27.79 0.62 16.55
CA SER A 106 28.05 -0.81 16.33
C SER A 106 28.72 -1.10 14.99
N GLU A 107 29.72 -1.98 15.00
CA GLU A 107 30.29 -2.61 13.81
C GLU A 107 29.67 -4.00 13.54
N THR A 108 28.89 -4.53 14.48
CA THR A 108 28.25 -5.83 14.32
C THR A 108 27.06 -5.72 13.38
N VAL A 109 26.89 -6.76 12.54
CA VAL A 109 25.73 -6.85 11.65
C VAL A 109 24.48 -7.09 12.50
N PRO A 110 23.47 -6.21 12.43
CA PRO A 110 22.25 -6.34 13.21
C PRO A 110 21.31 -7.35 12.57
N LEU A 111 20.22 -7.68 13.29
CA LEU A 111 19.16 -8.50 12.71
C LEU A 111 18.22 -7.63 11.87
N PHE A 112 18.30 -7.78 10.55
CA PHE A 112 17.37 -7.14 9.62
C PHE A 112 16.02 -7.85 9.65
N MET A 113 14.96 -7.11 9.96
CA MET A 113 13.58 -7.59 9.88
C MET A 113 12.80 -6.77 8.85
N THR A 114 11.68 -7.31 8.40
CA THR A 114 10.86 -6.64 7.38
C THR A 114 10.24 -5.32 7.85
N HIS A 115 10.01 -5.17 9.16
CA HIS A 115 9.36 -4.00 9.74
C HIS A 115 10.29 -3.17 10.64
N CYS A 116 11.54 -3.58 10.86
CA CYS A 116 12.57 -2.81 11.58
C CYS A 116 13.96 -3.45 11.42
N ILE A 117 15.00 -2.75 11.87
CA ILE A 117 16.31 -3.31 12.18
C ILE A 117 16.42 -3.48 13.69
N CYS A 118 16.74 -4.70 14.15
CA CYS A 118 16.94 -4.97 15.57
C CYS A 118 18.43 -4.87 15.92
N MET A 119 18.81 -3.77 16.56
CA MET A 119 20.20 -3.53 16.98
C MET A 119 20.64 -4.40 18.17
N ARG A 120 19.69 -5.10 18.80
CA ARG A 120 19.95 -6.08 19.87
C ARG A 120 19.96 -7.52 19.37
N ASN A 121 19.92 -7.73 18.05
CA ASN A 121 19.98 -9.06 17.42
C ASN A 121 18.96 -10.09 17.96
N GLY A 122 17.75 -9.63 18.28
CA GLY A 122 16.67 -10.45 18.82
C GLY A 122 16.62 -10.55 20.36
N ASP A 123 17.62 -10.05 21.07
CA ASP A 123 17.65 -10.00 22.54
C ASP A 123 16.73 -8.87 23.05
N CYS A 124 15.48 -9.24 23.35
CA CYS A 124 14.46 -8.28 23.77
C CYS A 124 14.73 -7.78 25.20
N PRO A 125 14.69 -6.46 25.46
CA PRO A 125 14.93 -5.93 26.81
C PRO A 125 13.98 -6.54 27.84
N MET A 126 14.51 -7.00 28.98
CA MET A 126 13.73 -7.63 30.05
C MET A 126 12.57 -6.73 30.52
N LYS A 127 12.83 -5.43 30.72
CA LYS A 127 11.80 -4.45 31.10
C LYS A 127 10.65 -4.35 30.08
N LEU A 128 10.96 -4.43 28.78
CA LEU A 128 9.95 -4.48 27.71
C LEU A 128 9.13 -5.76 27.81
N MET A 129 9.78 -6.90 28.03
CA MET A 129 9.11 -8.19 28.15
C MET A 129 8.25 -8.28 29.43
N GLU A 130 8.70 -7.72 30.54
CA GLU A 130 7.92 -7.66 31.79
C GLU A 130 6.67 -6.79 31.63
N PHE A 131 6.81 -5.64 30.97
CA PHE A 131 5.69 -4.73 30.72
C PHE A 131 4.69 -5.30 29.71
N THR A 132 5.17 -5.81 28.58
CA THR A 132 4.30 -6.27 27.48
C THR A 132 3.86 -7.72 27.61
N ARG A 133 4.54 -8.51 28.45
CA ARG A 133 4.45 -9.98 28.53
C ARG A 133 4.68 -10.67 27.19
N ARG A 134 5.40 -10.02 26.27
CA ARG A 134 5.62 -10.44 24.88
C ARG A 134 7.04 -10.16 24.43
N ALA A 135 7.58 -11.08 23.65
CA ALA A 135 8.75 -10.78 22.84
C ALA A 135 8.33 -10.04 21.55
N ARG A 136 9.28 -9.35 20.92
CA ARG A 136 9.14 -8.76 19.57
C ARG A 136 8.02 -7.69 19.45
N THR A 137 7.74 -6.98 20.53
CA THR A 137 6.94 -5.73 20.53
C THR A 137 7.79 -4.57 20.01
N CYS A 138 8.35 -4.73 18.80
CA CYS A 138 9.42 -3.91 18.26
C CYS A 138 9.06 -2.42 18.21
N SER A 139 7.80 -2.06 17.91
CA SER A 139 7.33 -0.67 17.93
C SER A 139 7.46 0.05 19.28
N LEU A 140 7.63 -0.70 20.38
CA LEU A 140 7.82 -0.17 21.72
C LEU A 140 9.27 -0.35 22.21
N CYS A 141 10.13 -0.98 21.41
CA CYS A 141 11.50 -1.29 21.77
C CYS A 141 12.44 -0.12 21.46
N ASP A 142 13.25 0.25 22.45
CA ASP A 142 14.28 1.29 22.30
C ASP A 142 15.36 0.94 21.27
N GLY A 143 15.67 -0.35 21.09
CA GLY A 143 16.75 -0.85 20.24
C GLY A 143 16.32 -1.15 18.81
N ALA A 144 15.08 -0.83 18.44
CA ALA A 144 14.59 -0.99 17.08
C ALA A 144 14.81 0.31 16.29
N VAL A 145 15.17 0.15 15.01
CA VAL A 145 15.40 1.25 14.06
C VAL A 145 14.50 1.05 12.84
N TRP A 146 13.89 2.14 12.37
CA TRP A 146 12.96 2.12 11.25
C TRP A 146 13.40 3.12 10.19
N GLY A 147 13.39 2.69 8.94
CA GLY A 147 13.68 3.52 7.77
C GLY A 147 12.54 3.45 6.79
N VAL A 148 12.54 4.34 5.80
CA VAL A 148 11.41 4.44 4.85
C VAL A 148 11.13 3.11 4.15
N ASP A 149 12.13 2.29 3.80
CA ASP A 149 11.88 0.99 3.15
C ASP A 149 11.15 -0.02 4.05
N HIS A 150 11.06 0.22 5.36
CA HIS A 150 10.25 -0.59 6.27
C HIS A 150 8.76 -0.22 6.27
N LEU A 151 8.35 0.87 5.61
CA LEU A 151 6.95 1.33 5.57
C LEU A 151 5.94 0.23 5.22
N PRO A 152 6.16 -0.62 4.20
CA PRO A 152 5.25 -1.73 3.91
C PRO A 152 5.06 -2.68 5.09
N GLY A 153 6.16 -3.11 5.72
CA GLY A 153 6.13 -3.99 6.90
C GLY A 153 5.49 -3.33 8.11
N ILE A 154 5.76 -2.04 8.35
CA ILE A 154 5.12 -1.24 9.40
C ILE A 154 3.60 -1.20 9.18
N ASN A 155 3.16 -0.98 7.95
CA ASN A 155 1.73 -0.91 7.62
C ASN A 155 1.02 -2.26 7.85
N VAL A 156 1.69 -3.38 7.58
CA VAL A 156 1.17 -4.74 7.89
C VAL A 156 0.99 -4.88 9.40
N CYS A 157 2.03 -4.56 10.19
CA CYS A 157 1.97 -4.63 11.65
C CYS A 157 0.88 -3.71 12.23
N MET A 158 0.72 -2.51 11.67
CA MET A 158 -0.34 -1.57 12.04
C MET A 158 -1.73 -2.17 11.81
N ARG A 159 -1.99 -2.75 10.63
CA ARG A 159 -3.28 -3.42 10.32
C ARG A 159 -3.53 -4.62 11.22
N GLN A 160 -2.49 -5.35 11.62
CA GLN A 160 -2.62 -6.47 12.56
C GLN A 160 -2.97 -6.01 13.96
N ALA A 161 -2.28 -4.98 14.47
CA ALA A 161 -2.58 -4.39 15.77
C ALA A 161 -4.01 -3.84 15.81
N GLN A 162 -4.46 -3.17 14.74
CA GLN A 162 -5.84 -2.71 14.63
C GLN A 162 -6.84 -3.86 14.73
N ARG A 163 -6.71 -4.90 13.88
CA ARG A 163 -7.60 -6.07 13.88
C ARG A 163 -7.61 -6.80 15.22
N LYS A 164 -6.43 -6.98 15.82
CA LYS A 164 -6.31 -7.61 17.13
C LYS A 164 -7.03 -6.79 18.21
N SER A 165 -6.90 -5.46 18.15
CA SER A 165 -7.60 -4.58 19.09
C SER A 165 -9.13 -4.67 18.96
N GLU A 166 -9.66 -4.75 17.74
CA GLU A 166 -11.09 -4.90 17.48
C GLU A 166 -11.62 -6.22 18.05
N LYS A 167 -10.93 -7.35 17.77
CA LYS A 167 -11.27 -8.67 18.32
C LYS A 167 -11.22 -8.72 19.85
N LEU A 168 -10.24 -8.06 20.46
CA LEU A 168 -10.13 -8.00 21.92
C LEU A 168 -11.26 -7.19 22.53
N ILE A 169 -11.67 -6.08 21.92
CA ILE A 169 -12.83 -5.30 22.36
C ILE A 169 -14.11 -6.14 22.29
N GLU A 170 -14.36 -6.80 21.15
CA GLU A 170 -15.51 -7.70 21.00
C GLU A 170 -15.50 -8.80 22.07
N LYS A 171 -14.33 -9.41 22.32
CA LYS A 171 -14.19 -10.46 23.32
C LYS A 171 -14.45 -9.96 24.73
N ILE A 172 -13.93 -8.77 25.09
CA ILE A 172 -14.17 -8.14 26.39
C ILE A 172 -15.67 -7.85 26.56
N VAL A 173 -16.33 -7.26 25.56
CA VAL A 173 -17.77 -6.97 25.61
C VAL A 173 -18.59 -8.26 25.81
N GLN A 174 -18.25 -9.33 25.09
CA GLN A 174 -18.88 -10.64 25.26
C GLN A 174 -18.67 -11.19 26.67
N LEU A 175 -17.44 -11.18 27.19
CA LEU A 175 -17.13 -11.74 28.50
C LEU A 175 -17.74 -10.91 29.65
N SER A 176 -17.80 -9.59 29.51
CA SER A 176 -18.46 -8.69 30.48
C SER A 176 -19.97 -8.92 30.55
N SER A 177 -20.60 -9.44 29.50
CA SER A 177 -22.03 -9.80 29.52
C SER A 177 -22.34 -11.07 30.31
N THR A 178 -21.31 -11.84 30.68
CA THR A 178 -21.40 -13.13 31.40
C THR A 178 -21.13 -13.03 32.91
N ASP A 179 -21.02 -11.82 33.46
CA ASP A 179 -20.81 -11.54 34.90
C ASP A 179 -19.59 -12.27 35.50
N LEU A 180 -18.52 -12.39 34.69
CA LEU A 180 -17.27 -13.03 35.10
C LEU A 180 -16.46 -12.17 36.08
N PRO A 181 -15.66 -12.78 36.97
CA PRO A 181 -14.77 -12.03 37.86
C PRO A 181 -13.79 -11.14 37.08
N ALA A 182 -13.53 -9.94 37.59
CA ALA A 182 -12.61 -8.98 36.95
C ALA A 182 -11.20 -9.56 36.70
N ALA A 183 -10.74 -10.48 37.55
CA ALA A 183 -9.46 -11.16 37.39
C ALA A 183 -9.37 -11.99 36.09
N GLU A 184 -10.50 -12.49 35.57
CA GLU A 184 -10.54 -13.23 34.30
C GLU A 184 -10.55 -12.30 33.07
N LEU A 185 -10.99 -11.05 33.23
CA LEU A 185 -11.00 -10.02 32.19
C LEU A 185 -9.64 -9.31 32.06
N GLU A 186 -8.90 -9.20 33.15
CA GLU A 186 -7.63 -8.46 33.23
C GLU A 186 -6.60 -8.85 32.15
N PRO A 187 -6.39 -10.14 31.81
CA PRO A 187 -5.46 -10.51 30.73
C PRO A 187 -5.86 -9.93 29.37
N TYR A 188 -7.17 -9.83 29.08
CA TYR A 188 -7.67 -9.26 27.82
C TYR A 188 -7.54 -7.74 27.80
N HIS A 189 -7.79 -7.06 28.92
CA HIS A 189 -7.56 -5.62 29.04
C HIS A 189 -6.07 -5.27 28.93
N SER A 190 -5.20 -6.05 29.56
CA SER A 190 -3.74 -5.91 29.43
C SER A 190 -3.30 -6.11 27.98
N ASP A 191 -3.76 -7.18 27.31
CA ASP A 191 -3.49 -7.42 25.89
C ASP A 191 -3.95 -6.26 25.00
N LEU A 192 -5.19 -5.79 25.21
CA LEU A 192 -5.75 -4.68 24.46
C LEU A 192 -4.91 -3.41 24.63
N THR A 193 -4.47 -3.14 25.85
CA THR A 193 -3.63 -1.97 26.18
C THR A 193 -2.30 -2.02 25.40
N ILE A 194 -1.59 -3.15 25.47
CA ILE A 194 -0.33 -3.31 24.73
C ILE A 194 -0.56 -3.20 23.21
N THR A 195 -1.59 -3.88 22.70
CA THR A 195 -1.93 -3.85 21.27
C THR A 195 -2.26 -2.44 20.79
N ARG A 196 -2.94 -1.62 21.62
CA ARG A 196 -3.23 -0.21 21.31
C ARG A 196 -1.98 0.67 21.34
N TYR A 197 -1.04 0.42 22.25
CA TYR A 197 0.26 1.08 22.23
C TYR A 197 1.05 0.75 20.97
N GLU A 198 1.08 -0.52 20.55
CA GLU A 198 1.73 -0.92 19.30
C GLU A 198 1.09 -0.24 18.09
N LEU A 199 -0.26 -0.23 18.01
CA LEU A 199 -0.98 0.46 16.95
C LEU A 199 -0.62 1.95 16.88
N ALA A 200 -0.70 2.66 18.01
CA ALA A 200 -0.39 4.08 18.08
C ALA A 200 1.07 4.36 17.70
N SER A 201 2.00 3.51 18.14
CA SER A 201 3.42 3.65 17.81
C SER A 201 3.68 3.43 16.32
N TYR A 202 3.14 2.35 15.73
CA TYR A 202 3.27 2.07 14.30
C TYR A 202 2.64 3.17 13.43
N THR A 203 1.45 3.69 13.80
CA THR A 203 0.85 4.83 13.10
C THR A 203 1.79 6.03 13.12
N ARG A 204 2.31 6.39 14.29
CA ARG A 204 3.23 7.54 14.40
C ARG A 204 4.53 7.31 13.62
N LEU A 205 5.07 6.08 13.60
CA LEU A 205 6.27 5.74 12.81
C LEU A 205 5.97 5.89 11.31
N ALA A 206 4.85 5.34 10.84
CA ALA A 206 4.43 5.44 9.45
C ALA A 206 4.23 6.88 9.02
N ASP A 207 3.59 7.73 9.84
CA ASP A 207 3.38 9.15 9.51
C ASP A 207 4.70 9.91 9.33
N GLN A 208 5.68 9.67 10.21
CA GLN A 208 7.00 10.31 10.12
C GLN A 208 7.72 9.90 8.83
N LEU A 209 7.79 8.59 8.57
CA LEU A 209 8.47 8.04 7.40
C LEU A 209 7.78 8.41 6.08
N ASN A 210 6.45 8.48 6.07
CA ASN A 210 5.70 8.97 4.90
C ASN A 210 5.97 10.45 4.62
N THR A 211 6.08 11.28 5.66
CA THR A 211 6.43 12.71 5.49
C THR A 211 7.79 12.85 4.84
N PHE A 212 8.77 12.03 5.24
CA PHE A 212 10.09 12.02 4.58
C PHE A 212 9.99 11.57 3.13
N LEU A 213 9.31 10.44 2.85
CA LEU A 213 9.13 9.95 1.48
C LEU A 213 8.43 10.97 0.56
N GLU A 214 7.42 11.67 1.05
CA GLU A 214 6.69 12.70 0.30
C GLU A 214 7.57 13.95 0.05
N SER A 215 8.38 14.34 1.02
CA SER A 215 9.33 15.45 0.87
C SER A 215 10.43 15.16 -0.16
N GLU A 216 10.94 13.91 -0.20
CA GLU A 216 11.93 13.46 -1.17
C GLU A 216 11.35 13.47 -2.59
N ASN A 217 10.15 12.92 -2.78
CA ASN A 217 9.47 12.89 -4.08
C ASN A 217 9.18 14.30 -4.63
N SER A 218 9.11 15.30 -3.75
CA SER A 218 8.89 16.70 -4.13
C SER A 218 10.18 17.44 -4.50
N ASN A 219 11.36 16.84 -4.25
CA ASN A 219 12.66 17.43 -4.54
C ASN A 219 13.32 16.72 -5.74
N PRO A 220 13.27 17.30 -6.96
CA PRO A 220 13.79 16.66 -8.17
C PRO A 220 15.32 16.46 -8.17
N GLY A 221 16.05 17.07 -7.24
CA GLY A 221 17.50 16.91 -7.08
C GLY A 221 17.92 15.86 -6.06
N TYR A 222 16.98 15.27 -5.31
CA TYR A 222 17.31 14.27 -4.30
C TYR A 222 17.55 12.90 -4.95
N ILE A 223 18.77 12.38 -4.81
CA ILE A 223 19.17 11.05 -5.30
C ILE A 223 19.56 10.20 -4.09
N SER A 224 18.73 9.21 -3.76
CA SER A 224 19.06 8.18 -2.78
C SER A 224 19.64 6.95 -3.48
N ARG A 225 20.78 6.45 -2.99
CA ARG A 225 21.44 5.26 -3.54
C ARG A 225 20.94 3.99 -2.86
N TYR A 226 20.64 4.08 -1.57
CA TYR A 226 20.15 2.97 -0.77
C TYR A 226 18.68 3.18 -0.41
N ARG A 227 17.78 3.05 -1.41
CA ARG A 227 16.32 3.18 -1.26
C ARG A 227 15.59 2.26 -2.25
N ASP A 228 14.92 1.23 -1.77
CA ASP A 228 14.09 0.35 -2.60
C ASP A 228 12.72 0.96 -2.94
N LEU A 229 12.19 1.85 -2.09
CA LEU A 229 10.91 2.55 -2.33
C LEU A 229 11.03 3.79 -3.23
N ALA A 230 12.18 4.05 -3.84
CA ALA A 230 12.37 5.21 -4.71
C ALA A 230 11.43 5.13 -5.92
N GLY A 231 10.57 6.14 -6.10
CA GLY A 231 9.58 6.15 -7.17
C GLY A 231 8.41 5.16 -7.01
N ALA A 232 8.29 4.49 -5.86
CA ALA A 232 7.16 3.62 -5.56
C ALA A 232 5.85 4.44 -5.46
N LYS A 233 4.76 3.90 -6.01
CA LYS A 233 3.44 4.53 -5.91
C LYS A 233 2.74 4.07 -4.64
N ARG A 234 2.36 5.04 -3.81
CA ARG A 234 1.57 4.78 -2.60
C ARG A 234 0.11 4.49 -2.98
N HIS A 235 -0.39 3.34 -2.55
CA HIS A 235 -1.81 3.00 -2.61
C HIS A 235 -2.40 3.07 -1.20
N ALA A 236 -3.29 4.02 -0.95
CA ALA A 236 -3.97 4.12 0.34
C ALA A 236 -5.09 3.08 0.44
N VAL A 237 -5.10 2.33 1.54
CA VAL A 237 -6.15 1.38 1.89
C VAL A 237 -7.04 2.03 2.93
N ASP A 238 -8.32 2.16 2.63
CA ASP A 238 -9.32 2.60 3.62
C ASP A 238 -9.70 1.43 4.53
N MET A 239 -9.20 1.45 5.76
CA MET A 239 -9.51 0.44 6.76
C MET A 239 -10.92 0.59 7.35
N ALA A 240 -11.71 1.61 7.03
CA ALA A 240 -13.13 1.64 7.36
C ALA A 240 -13.95 0.77 6.39
N ASN A 241 -13.48 0.60 5.15
CA ASN A 241 -14.15 -0.18 4.11
C ASN A 241 -13.80 -1.68 4.19
N PRO A 242 -14.78 -2.58 4.45
CA PRO A 242 -14.54 -4.02 4.56
C PRO A 242 -13.85 -4.64 3.34
N ARG A 243 -14.15 -4.16 2.13
CA ARG A 243 -13.56 -4.70 0.89
C ARG A 243 -12.07 -4.38 0.79
N HIS A 244 -11.71 -3.14 1.13
CA HIS A 244 -10.32 -2.70 1.14
C HIS A 244 -9.50 -3.45 2.19
N ARG A 245 -10.10 -3.76 3.36
CA ARG A 245 -9.45 -4.62 4.37
C ARG A 245 -9.09 -5.99 3.80
N ILE A 246 -10.01 -6.64 3.10
CA ILE A 246 -9.81 -7.99 2.54
C ILE A 246 -8.71 -7.98 1.48
N ILE A 247 -8.76 -7.01 0.57
CA ILE A 247 -7.72 -6.87 -0.45
C ILE A 247 -6.37 -6.66 0.22
N ALA A 248 -6.29 -5.79 1.23
CA ALA A 248 -5.05 -5.58 1.98
C ALA A 248 -4.58 -6.85 2.69
N GLU A 249 -5.49 -7.68 3.22
CA GLU A 249 -5.12 -8.95 3.84
C GLU A 249 -4.55 -9.96 2.83
N ILE A 250 -5.14 -10.06 1.64
CA ILE A 250 -4.63 -10.92 0.57
C ILE A 250 -3.24 -10.46 0.15
N LEU A 251 -3.07 -9.16 -0.07
CA LEU A 251 -1.78 -8.57 -0.44
C LEU A 251 -0.73 -8.75 0.68
N ASP A 252 -1.13 -8.57 1.95
CA ASP A 252 -0.24 -8.75 3.10
C ASP A 252 0.21 -10.20 3.24
N SER A 253 -0.68 -11.17 3.03
CA SER A 253 -0.35 -12.59 3.14
C SER A 253 0.50 -13.09 1.98
N GLU A 254 0.33 -12.52 0.79
CA GLU A 254 1.21 -12.83 -0.34
C GLU A 254 2.61 -12.22 -0.17
N ALA A 255 2.69 -10.94 0.22
CA ALA A 255 3.95 -10.22 0.30
C ALA A 255 4.72 -10.47 1.62
N TYR A 256 4.00 -10.69 2.72
CA TYR A 256 4.56 -10.78 4.08
C TYR A 256 3.98 -11.96 4.89
N PRO A 257 4.05 -13.20 4.38
CA PRO A 257 3.43 -14.36 5.00
C PRO A 257 3.90 -14.60 6.45
N HIS A 258 5.17 -14.31 6.75
CA HIS A 258 5.77 -14.44 8.08
C HIS A 258 5.27 -13.42 9.11
N LEU A 259 4.68 -12.31 8.65
CA LEU A 259 4.01 -11.36 9.53
C LEU A 259 2.55 -11.79 9.74
N THR A 260 1.90 -12.40 8.76
CA THR A 260 0.48 -12.79 8.86
C THR A 260 0.24 -14.07 9.67
N SER A 261 -0.95 -14.21 10.28
CA SER A 261 -1.24 -15.33 11.19
C SER A 261 -1.45 -16.67 10.45
N VAL A 262 -1.21 -17.78 11.17
CA VAL A 262 -1.27 -19.18 10.69
C VAL A 262 -2.68 -19.59 10.18
N ASN A 263 -3.73 -18.82 10.46
CA ASN A 263 -5.12 -19.16 10.13
C ASN A 263 -5.66 -18.44 8.89
N TYR A 264 -4.78 -17.95 8.00
CA TYR A 264 -5.12 -17.19 6.80
C TYR A 264 -6.20 -17.83 5.94
N THR A 265 -6.04 -19.09 5.54
CA THR A 265 -6.97 -19.81 4.67
C THR A 265 -8.38 -19.90 5.30
N ALA A 266 -8.44 -20.17 6.60
CA ALA A 266 -9.70 -20.25 7.33
C ALA A 266 -10.40 -18.89 7.49
N VAL A 267 -9.63 -17.79 7.62
CA VAL A 267 -10.18 -16.43 7.69
C VAL A 267 -10.68 -15.98 6.32
N VAL A 268 -9.92 -16.20 5.24
CA VAL A 268 -10.34 -15.90 3.87
C VAL A 268 -11.58 -16.70 3.50
N GLU A 269 -11.65 -17.99 3.82
CA GLU A 269 -12.84 -18.80 3.58
C GLU A 269 -14.06 -18.34 4.39
N LYS A 270 -13.87 -17.95 5.65
CA LYS A 270 -14.95 -17.45 6.50
C LYS A 270 -15.46 -16.08 6.02
N ILE A 271 -14.57 -15.22 5.55
CA ILE A 271 -14.90 -13.89 5.03
C ILE A 271 -15.50 -13.96 3.62
N ALA A 272 -15.00 -14.82 2.73
CA ALA A 272 -15.63 -15.05 1.42
C ALA A 272 -17.08 -15.57 1.53
N LYS A 273 -17.43 -16.17 2.68
CA LYS A 273 -18.77 -16.63 3.03
C LYS A 273 -19.57 -15.61 3.87
N SER A 274 -19.05 -14.41 4.15
CA SER A 274 -19.79 -13.37 4.90
C SER A 274 -20.96 -12.83 4.06
N PRO A 275 -22.19 -12.84 4.60
CA PRO A 275 -23.35 -12.27 3.95
C PRO A 275 -23.19 -10.77 3.63
N GLU A 276 -22.48 -10.00 4.47
CA GLU A 276 -22.30 -8.56 4.28
C GLU A 276 -21.49 -8.22 3.01
N LEU A 277 -20.53 -9.06 2.62
CA LEU A 277 -19.77 -8.87 1.38
C LEU A 277 -20.56 -9.26 0.15
N LEU A 278 -21.43 -10.26 0.28
CA LEU A 278 -22.34 -10.72 -0.76
C LEU A 278 -23.51 -9.74 -0.96
N SER A 279 -23.92 -9.03 0.09
CA SER A 279 -25.02 -8.05 0.07
C SER A 279 -24.57 -6.60 -0.11
N ALA A 280 -23.26 -6.32 -0.07
CA ALA A 280 -22.77 -4.97 -0.26
C ALA A 280 -23.04 -4.54 -1.71
N GLU A 281 -23.94 -3.57 -1.91
CA GLU A 281 -24.20 -2.99 -3.22
C GLU A 281 -22.88 -2.50 -3.84
N TYR A 282 -22.64 -2.88 -5.09
CA TYR A 282 -21.60 -2.22 -5.87
C TYR A 282 -22.06 -0.78 -6.06
N PRO A 283 -21.28 0.24 -5.63
CA PRO A 283 -21.57 1.58 -6.09
C PRO A 283 -21.39 1.54 -7.60
N GLN A 284 -22.50 1.45 -8.32
CA GLN A 284 -22.52 1.62 -9.76
C GLN A 284 -21.89 2.99 -10.00
N PRO A 285 -20.70 3.06 -10.61
CA PRO A 285 -20.06 4.34 -10.84
C PRO A 285 -21.05 5.19 -11.63
N SER A 286 -21.46 6.33 -11.07
CA SER A 286 -22.40 7.20 -11.80
C SER A 286 -21.78 7.49 -13.17
N TYR A 287 -22.59 7.39 -14.22
CA TYR A 287 -22.14 7.59 -15.60
C TYR A 287 -21.31 8.89 -15.75
N PHE A 288 -21.68 9.92 -15.01
CA PHE A 288 -20.95 11.18 -14.89
C PHE A 288 -19.52 11.04 -14.34
N ARG A 289 -19.28 10.15 -13.37
CA ARG A 289 -17.96 9.94 -12.76
C ARG A 289 -17.03 9.15 -13.69
N LEU A 290 -17.58 8.20 -14.45
CA LEU A 290 -16.86 7.50 -15.51
C LEU A 290 -16.44 8.47 -16.62
N LEU A 291 -17.37 9.29 -17.09
CA LEU A 291 -17.10 10.34 -18.08
C LEU A 291 -16.10 11.37 -17.58
N ALA A 292 -16.24 11.85 -16.34
CA ALA A 292 -15.31 12.81 -15.75
C ALA A 292 -13.89 12.24 -15.67
N ASN A 293 -13.74 10.97 -15.29
CA ASN A 293 -12.45 10.30 -15.26
C ASN A 293 -11.86 10.08 -16.66
N GLN A 294 -12.69 9.77 -17.65
CA GLN A 294 -12.26 9.65 -19.05
C GLN A 294 -11.79 11.00 -19.60
N ILE A 295 -12.55 12.07 -19.38
CA ILE A 295 -12.19 13.43 -19.81
C ILE A 295 -10.89 13.87 -19.11
N ALA A 296 -10.78 13.67 -17.80
CA ALA A 296 -9.56 13.99 -17.06
C ALA A 296 -8.35 13.20 -17.55
N SER A 297 -8.53 11.92 -17.91
CA SER A 297 -7.48 11.08 -18.46
C SER A 297 -7.04 11.52 -19.87
N ILE A 298 -7.98 11.98 -20.70
CA ILE A 298 -7.70 12.50 -22.05
C ILE A 298 -6.91 13.81 -21.94
N LEU A 299 -7.38 14.77 -21.13
CA LEU A 299 -6.72 16.06 -20.91
C LEU A 299 -5.28 15.90 -20.42
N LYS A 300 -5.07 14.96 -19.49
CA LYS A 300 -3.75 14.64 -18.94
C LYS A 300 -2.83 13.95 -19.96
N ALA A 301 -3.38 13.19 -20.89
CA ALA A 301 -2.62 12.53 -21.94
C ALA A 301 -2.24 13.46 -23.10
N THR A 302 -3.08 14.46 -23.40
CA THR A 302 -2.84 15.46 -24.46
C THR A 302 -2.15 16.72 -23.97
N ASN A 303 -1.95 16.85 -22.65
CA ASN A 303 -1.37 18.04 -22.01
C ASN A 303 -2.18 19.32 -22.29
N CYS A 304 -3.49 19.18 -22.48
CA CYS A 304 -4.43 20.28 -22.72
C CYS A 304 -5.22 20.60 -21.46
N THR A 305 -5.54 21.87 -21.28
CA THR A 305 -6.46 22.33 -20.24
C THR A 305 -7.92 22.16 -20.69
N PHE A 306 -8.84 22.18 -19.72
CA PHE A 306 -10.27 22.01 -19.99
C PHE A 306 -10.79 23.12 -20.92
N ASP A 307 -10.30 24.36 -20.72
CA ASP A 307 -10.68 25.54 -21.51
C ASP A 307 -10.19 25.42 -22.97
N GLU A 308 -8.94 25.00 -23.19
CA GLU A 308 -8.39 24.77 -24.54
C GLU A 308 -9.16 23.70 -25.31
N THR A 309 -9.67 22.69 -24.59
CA THR A 309 -10.44 21.60 -25.19
C THR A 309 -11.85 22.05 -25.54
N PHE A 310 -12.45 22.92 -24.73
CA PHE A 310 -13.74 23.54 -25.01
C PHE A 310 -13.67 24.49 -26.21
N ASP A 311 -12.58 25.26 -26.33
CA ASP A 311 -12.35 26.15 -27.47
C ASP A 311 -12.17 25.37 -28.78
N LEU A 312 -11.40 24.27 -28.78
CA LEU A 312 -11.22 23.40 -29.94
C LEU A 312 -12.52 22.72 -30.39
N ILE A 313 -13.36 22.30 -29.44
CA ILE A 313 -14.68 21.72 -29.72
C ILE A 313 -15.62 22.79 -30.27
N SER A 314 -15.61 24.00 -29.69
CA SER A 314 -16.43 25.13 -30.14
C SER A 314 -16.04 25.62 -31.55
N GLU A 315 -14.75 25.64 -31.87
CA GLU A 315 -14.24 25.95 -33.22
C GLU A 315 -14.63 24.88 -34.24
N SER A 316 -14.60 23.60 -33.84
CA SER A 316 -15.00 22.48 -34.69
C SER A 316 -16.51 22.47 -34.95
N ILE A 317 -17.32 22.81 -33.95
CA ILE A 317 -18.78 22.97 -34.10
C ILE A 317 -19.11 24.17 -34.98
N ARG A 318 -18.39 25.30 -34.87
CA ARG A 318 -18.55 26.45 -35.79
C ARG A 318 -18.20 26.12 -37.24
N LYS A 319 -17.18 25.27 -37.47
CA LYS A 319 -16.82 24.79 -38.82
C LYS A 319 -17.85 23.81 -39.40
N LEU A 320 -18.58 23.09 -38.55
CA LEU A 320 -19.65 22.17 -38.96
C LEU A 320 -21.02 22.85 -39.10
N GLY A 321 -21.25 23.99 -38.42
CA GLY A 321 -22.46 24.80 -38.49
C GLY A 321 -22.44 25.90 -39.57
N GLY A 322 -21.45 25.90 -40.46
CA GLY A 322 -21.35 26.85 -41.57
C GLY A 322 -22.21 26.47 -42.77
N LYS A 323 -23.53 26.60 -42.63
CA LYS A 323 -24.47 26.98 -43.70
C LYS A 323 -25.46 27.98 -43.13
#